data_AF-A0A956YHC9-F1
#
_entry.id   AF-A0A956YHC9-F1
#
_cell.length_a   1.000
_cell.length_b   1.000
_cell.length_c   1.000
_cell.angle_alpha   90.00
_cell.angle_beta   90.00
_cell.angle_gamma   90.00
#
_symmetry.space_group_name_H-M   'P 1'
#
loop_
_entity.id
_entity.type
_entity.pdbx_description
1 polymer ?
#
loop_
_entity_poly.entity_id
_entity_poly.type
_entity_poly.pdbx_seq_one_letter_code
_entity_poly.pdbx_strand_id
1 'polypeptide(L)'
;MAKAKRFTQKNYEQAVAQLSAQRELLLGLIRPLSNTMRNWKPNDSQQNIHEILFHIGWNECHLVSHLGKKVSAPSEVTLMRYLHQSRESVLERLNQLTEAERNQSFADGWTAPQVLDQILAHEQKHIAHIEAILSQWRLHLTARLAAERSELFAALLGLSEAQLTTAEVQPGWTIKDLLAHVAFWDGFHTNRMQLVLDGRIHEIMEIGDDADMDDFNARLLAENKKTPLEQAIAMLQKERGGFLQLLKRLDDRTLQSQIRLPWGWRTHMRVWARWRYQHDAEHAQQIQVWRDAQPREAKRQIGPKAVLRGLLRTCRQEFVSLLPLLLEDEWNSRPVCGVWTMKDLVGHITAWAEVGGVALAQALAGETPHLPPITNFEQWNLDEAAKRADLPWDDIWKAYEASYQALLSGLAALPDEALAVEFTAPWGPTYNLSRWLTIWPLHEREHAVDVRHALDLSRWPKRLTEHPQK
;
A
#
# COMPACT_ATOMS: atom_id res chain seq x y z
N MET A 1 -14.05 -18.18 -49.61
CA MET A 1 -13.08 -17.07 -49.55
C MET A 1 -13.84 -15.76 -49.41
N ALA A 2 -13.87 -15.17 -48.21
CA ALA A 2 -14.47 -13.84 -48.04
C ALA A 2 -13.58 -12.82 -48.77
N LYS A 3 -14.14 -12.05 -49.72
CA LYS A 3 -13.44 -10.91 -50.34
C LYS A 3 -12.98 -9.99 -49.20
N ALA A 4 -11.68 -9.83 -49.03
CA ALA A 4 -11.14 -8.84 -48.09
C ALA A 4 -11.76 -7.48 -48.44
N LYS A 5 -12.44 -6.88 -47.45
CA LYS A 5 -13.15 -5.60 -47.62
C LYS A 5 -12.11 -4.54 -47.98
N ARG A 6 -12.27 -3.87 -49.13
CA ARG A 6 -11.36 -2.79 -49.57
C ARG A 6 -11.26 -1.72 -48.48
N PHE A 7 -10.06 -1.31 -48.11
CA PHE A 7 -9.82 -0.22 -47.17
C PHE A 7 -10.04 1.11 -47.89
N THR A 8 -11.24 1.66 -47.72
CA THR A 8 -11.68 2.88 -48.40
C THR A 8 -10.93 4.11 -47.86
N GLN A 9 -10.89 5.19 -48.64
CA GLN A 9 -10.36 6.50 -48.20
C GLN A 9 -10.98 6.94 -46.86
N LYS A 10 -12.30 6.78 -46.71
CA LYS A 10 -13.02 7.13 -45.48
C LYS A 10 -12.53 6.31 -44.28
N ASN A 11 -12.40 4.99 -44.43
CA ASN A 11 -11.94 4.13 -43.34
C ASN A 11 -10.49 4.44 -42.94
N TYR A 12 -9.67 4.77 -43.94
CA TYR A 12 -8.28 5.17 -43.74
C TYR A 12 -8.18 6.49 -42.96
N GLU A 13 -8.91 7.53 -43.37
CA GLU A 13 -8.96 8.81 -42.66
C GLU A 13 -9.49 8.66 -41.23
N GLN A 14 -10.50 7.81 -41.03
CA GLN A 14 -11.03 7.48 -39.70
C GLN A 14 -9.96 6.82 -38.81
N ALA A 15 -9.22 5.85 -39.34
CA ALA A 15 -8.14 5.18 -38.59
C ALA A 15 -7.01 6.16 -38.23
N VAL A 16 -6.61 7.04 -39.17
CA VAL A 16 -5.61 8.08 -38.90
C VAL A 16 -6.09 9.07 -37.83
N ALA A 17 -7.35 9.51 -37.91
CA ALA A 17 -7.95 10.37 -36.88
C ALA A 17 -7.99 9.68 -35.51
N GLN A 18 -8.25 8.37 -35.48
CA GLN A 18 -8.25 7.58 -34.25
C GLN A 18 -6.85 7.50 -33.62
N LEU A 19 -5.78 7.37 -34.41
CA LEU A 19 -4.40 7.42 -33.90
C LEU A 19 -4.10 8.74 -33.18
N SER A 20 -4.54 9.88 -33.75
CA SER A 20 -4.36 11.20 -33.13
C SER A 20 -5.16 11.31 -31.82
N ALA A 21 -6.42 10.88 -31.83
CA ALA A 21 -7.27 10.91 -30.64
C ALA A 21 -6.70 10.04 -29.51
N GLN A 22 -6.24 8.82 -29.82
CA GLN A 22 -5.67 7.92 -28.83
C GLN A 22 -4.34 8.44 -28.26
N ARG A 23 -3.50 9.05 -29.10
CA ARG A 23 -2.29 9.72 -28.61
C ARG A 23 -2.63 10.82 -27.62
N GLU A 24 -3.64 11.64 -27.87
CA GLU A 24 -4.06 12.66 -26.90
C GLU A 24 -4.60 12.07 -25.59
N LEU A 25 -5.26 10.90 -25.61
CA LEU A 25 -5.64 10.19 -24.39
C LEU A 25 -4.41 9.77 -23.58
N LEU A 26 -3.40 9.17 -24.23
CA LEU A 26 -2.13 8.82 -23.60
C LEU A 26 -1.42 10.06 -23.03
N LEU A 27 -1.32 11.14 -23.81
CA LEU A 27 -0.67 12.37 -23.38
C LEU A 27 -1.42 13.01 -22.20
N GLY A 28 -2.75 12.99 -22.20
CA GLY A 28 -3.58 13.46 -21.09
C GLY A 28 -3.33 12.70 -19.78
N LEU A 29 -3.04 11.40 -19.86
CA LEU A 29 -2.70 10.58 -18.70
C LEU A 29 -1.32 10.91 -18.11
N ILE A 30 -0.33 11.24 -18.95
CA ILE A 30 1.08 11.37 -18.53
C ILE A 30 1.51 12.80 -18.22
N ARG A 31 0.87 13.82 -18.81
CA ARG A 31 1.16 15.25 -18.58
C ARG A 31 1.12 15.63 -17.09
N PRO A 32 0.15 15.15 -16.27
CA PRO A 32 0.09 15.49 -14.84
C PRO A 32 1.15 14.78 -13.99
N LEU A 33 1.79 13.73 -14.50
CA LEU A 33 2.71 12.90 -13.74
C LEU A 33 4.07 13.59 -13.58
N SER A 34 4.67 13.44 -12.40
CA SER A 34 6.05 13.89 -12.18
C SER A 34 7.06 12.90 -12.76
N ASN A 35 8.33 13.33 -12.84
CA ASN A 35 9.43 12.41 -13.18
C ASN A 35 9.52 11.25 -12.18
N THR A 36 9.36 11.51 -10.88
CA THR A 36 9.37 10.46 -9.86
C THR A 36 8.27 9.43 -10.08
N MET A 37 7.04 9.87 -10.39
CA MET A 37 5.94 8.92 -10.64
C MET A 37 6.17 8.13 -11.93
N ARG A 38 6.67 8.75 -13.00
CA ARG A 38 6.96 8.04 -14.25
C ARG A 38 8.04 6.95 -14.10
N ASN A 39 8.97 7.13 -13.17
CA ASN A 39 10.06 6.18 -12.90
C ASN A 39 9.75 5.21 -11.75
N TRP A 40 8.62 5.38 -11.06
CA TRP A 40 8.20 4.45 -10.02
C TRP A 40 7.88 3.08 -10.62
N LYS A 41 8.42 2.02 -10.01
CA LYS A 41 8.10 0.64 -10.35
C LYS A 41 7.25 0.03 -9.23
N PRO A 42 6.19 -0.73 -9.54
CA PRO A 42 5.46 -1.47 -8.53
C PRO A 42 6.35 -2.53 -7.85
N ASN A 43 7.06 -3.35 -8.62
CA ASN A 43 8.07 -4.30 -8.13
C ASN A 43 9.26 -4.39 -9.11
N ASP A 44 10.20 -5.29 -8.84
CA ASP A 44 11.43 -5.43 -9.63
C ASP A 44 11.22 -6.08 -11.00
N SER A 45 10.12 -6.80 -11.21
CA SER A 45 9.81 -7.49 -12.47
C SER A 45 8.98 -6.66 -13.45
N GLN A 46 8.26 -5.64 -12.97
CA GLN A 46 7.37 -4.81 -13.78
C GLN A 46 8.06 -3.57 -14.38
N GLN A 47 7.57 -3.16 -15.55
CA GLN A 47 7.99 -1.91 -16.19
C GLN A 47 7.43 -0.70 -15.45
N ASN A 48 8.16 0.42 -15.45
CA ASN A 48 7.60 1.71 -15.09
C ASN A 48 6.96 2.40 -16.31
N ILE A 49 6.22 3.49 -16.03
CA ILE A 49 5.55 4.29 -17.07
C ILE A 49 6.56 4.85 -18.08
N HIS A 50 7.75 5.26 -17.64
CA HIS A 50 8.79 5.78 -18.52
C HIS A 50 9.25 4.74 -19.56
N GLU A 51 9.53 3.51 -19.13
CA GLU A 51 9.92 2.37 -19.98
C GLU A 51 8.79 2.01 -20.96
N ILE A 52 7.53 2.01 -20.50
CA ILE A 52 6.36 1.77 -21.35
C ILE A 52 6.25 2.82 -22.46
N LEU A 53 6.42 4.10 -22.13
CA LEU A 53 6.31 5.18 -23.10
C LEU A 53 7.41 5.11 -24.18
N PHE A 54 8.64 4.76 -23.79
CA PHE A 54 9.70 4.47 -24.76
C PHE A 54 9.34 3.27 -25.65
N HIS A 55 8.79 2.21 -25.06
CA HIS A 55 8.36 1.03 -25.80
C HIS A 55 7.25 1.35 -26.82
N ILE A 56 6.28 2.20 -26.47
CA ILE A 56 5.22 2.65 -27.40
C ILE A 56 5.83 3.34 -28.62
N GLY A 57 6.64 4.38 -28.40
CA GLY A 57 7.21 5.17 -29.52
C GLY A 57 8.14 4.35 -30.41
N TRP A 58 8.87 3.39 -29.83
CA TRP A 58 9.71 2.48 -30.62
C TRP A 58 8.88 1.50 -31.44
N ASN A 59 7.85 0.90 -30.83
CA ASN A 59 7.04 -0.14 -31.46
C ASN A 59 6.22 0.41 -32.64
N GLU A 60 5.68 1.63 -32.54
CA GLU A 60 4.91 2.22 -33.64
C GLU A 60 5.77 2.54 -34.87
N CYS A 61 7.00 3.02 -34.67
CA CYS A 61 7.96 3.22 -35.77
C CYS A 61 8.35 1.87 -36.41
N HIS A 62 8.51 0.83 -35.59
CA HIS A 62 8.75 -0.53 -36.10
C HIS A 62 7.53 -1.03 -36.92
N LEU A 63 6.32 -0.92 -36.40
CA LEU A 63 5.10 -1.38 -37.07
C LEU A 63 4.88 -0.66 -38.42
N VAL A 64 5.05 0.66 -38.47
CA VAL A 64 4.88 1.41 -39.72
C VAL A 64 5.97 1.09 -40.75
N SER A 65 7.12 0.55 -40.32
CA SER A 65 8.20 0.14 -41.22
C SER A 65 7.82 -1.03 -42.14
N HIS A 66 6.83 -1.84 -41.74
CA HIS A 66 6.27 -2.91 -42.59
C HIS A 66 5.60 -2.35 -43.86
N LEU A 67 5.28 -1.06 -43.88
CA LEU A 67 4.72 -0.40 -45.06
C LEU A 67 5.82 0.03 -46.04
N GLY A 68 6.82 -0.83 -46.30
CA GLY A 68 7.78 -0.70 -47.40
C GLY A 68 8.87 0.38 -47.26
N LYS A 69 8.94 1.12 -46.16
CA LYS A 69 10.01 2.09 -45.88
C LYS A 69 10.38 2.04 -44.42
N LYS A 70 11.68 1.88 -44.13
CA LYS A 70 12.20 1.87 -42.77
C LYS A 70 11.95 3.23 -42.09
N VAL A 71 11.36 3.19 -40.91
CA VAL A 71 11.14 4.33 -40.01
C VAL A 71 11.90 4.05 -38.71
N SER A 72 12.93 4.85 -38.46
CA SER A 72 13.73 4.72 -37.23
C SER A 72 13.03 5.43 -36.07
N ALA A 73 13.15 4.88 -34.86
CA ALA A 73 12.76 5.59 -33.65
C ALA A 73 13.64 6.85 -33.47
N PRO A 74 13.08 7.97 -32.99
CA PRO A 74 13.84 9.20 -32.77
C PRO A 74 14.88 9.04 -31.65
N SER A 75 15.96 9.84 -31.72
CA SER A 75 17.11 9.77 -30.81
C SER A 75 17.13 10.83 -29.69
N GLU A 76 16.08 11.66 -29.56
CA GLU A 76 16.13 12.91 -28.78
C GLU A 76 15.75 12.85 -27.27
N VAL A 77 16.09 13.95 -26.58
CA VAL A 77 16.50 14.09 -25.17
C VAL A 77 15.37 14.08 -24.11
N THR A 78 14.10 14.22 -24.49
CA THR A 78 12.97 14.21 -23.52
C THR A 78 11.81 13.32 -23.98
N LEU A 79 11.16 12.65 -23.02
CA LEU A 79 10.12 11.65 -23.27
C LEU A 79 8.91 12.18 -24.06
N MET A 80 8.46 13.40 -23.77
CA MET A 80 7.31 14.00 -24.46
C MET A 80 7.62 14.28 -25.93
N ARG A 81 8.83 14.76 -26.21
CA ARG A 81 9.26 15.04 -27.58
C ARG A 81 9.50 13.75 -28.36
N TYR A 82 10.07 12.74 -27.71
CA TYR A 82 10.23 11.41 -28.26
C TYR A 82 8.90 10.84 -28.77
N LEU A 83 7.84 10.87 -27.95
CA LEU A 83 6.50 10.42 -28.33
C LEU A 83 5.93 11.26 -29.48
N HIS A 84 6.08 12.59 -29.44
CA HIS A 84 5.58 13.43 -30.52
C HIS A 84 6.22 13.07 -31.86
N GLN A 85 7.56 12.98 -31.90
CA GLN A 85 8.33 12.69 -33.11
C GLN A 85 8.05 11.28 -33.65
N SER A 86 7.88 10.28 -32.78
CA SER A 86 7.54 8.93 -33.23
C SER A 86 6.19 8.90 -33.93
N ARG A 87 5.17 9.60 -33.40
CA ARG A 87 3.86 9.71 -34.05
C ARG A 87 3.92 10.52 -35.33
N GLU A 88 4.67 11.62 -35.39
CA GLU A 88 4.87 12.38 -36.62
C GLU A 88 5.48 11.52 -37.72
N SER A 89 6.50 10.72 -37.41
CA SER A 89 7.14 9.82 -38.37
C SER A 89 6.16 8.76 -38.92
N VAL A 90 5.28 8.23 -38.06
CA VAL A 90 4.21 7.31 -38.46
C VAL A 90 3.22 8.01 -39.40
N LEU A 91 2.73 9.19 -39.03
CA LEU A 91 1.76 9.95 -39.83
C LEU A 91 2.35 10.37 -41.18
N GLU A 92 3.63 10.76 -41.22
CA GLU A 92 4.33 11.07 -42.46
C GLU A 92 4.38 9.85 -43.39
N ARG A 93 4.75 8.68 -42.86
CA ARG A 93 4.79 7.45 -43.67
C ARG A 93 3.40 7.09 -44.20
N LEU A 94 2.38 7.20 -43.35
CA LEU A 94 0.99 6.93 -43.71
C LEU A 94 0.55 7.88 -44.84
N ASN A 95 0.78 9.19 -44.71
CA ASN A 95 0.41 10.18 -45.72
C ASN A 95 1.09 9.97 -47.09
N GLN A 96 2.26 9.31 -47.11
CA GLN A 96 2.96 8.94 -48.35
C GLN A 96 2.34 7.74 -49.08
N LEU A 97 1.36 7.04 -48.50
CA LEU A 97 0.72 5.87 -49.14
C LEU A 97 -0.30 6.28 -50.19
N THR A 98 -0.14 5.75 -51.40
CA THR A 98 -1.13 5.81 -52.47
C THR A 98 -2.35 4.94 -52.17
N GLU A 99 -3.46 5.15 -52.89
CA GLU A 99 -4.67 4.33 -52.73
C GLU A 99 -4.41 2.83 -53.01
N ALA A 100 -3.55 2.53 -53.99
CA ALA A 100 -3.15 1.18 -54.32
C ALA A 100 -2.36 0.53 -53.16
N GLU A 101 -1.35 1.25 -52.62
CA GLU A 101 -0.54 0.75 -51.51
C GLU A 101 -1.34 0.50 -50.23
N ARG A 102 -2.40 1.28 -49.98
CA ARG A 102 -3.29 1.07 -48.83
C ARG A 102 -4.08 -0.24 -48.90
N ASN A 103 -4.23 -0.81 -50.09
CA ASN A 103 -5.04 -1.99 -50.36
C ASN A 103 -4.21 -3.22 -50.78
N GLN A 104 -2.88 -3.10 -50.84
CA GLN A 104 -1.98 -4.19 -51.20
C GLN A 104 -1.34 -4.83 -49.95
N SER A 105 -0.77 -6.02 -50.16
CA SER A 105 0.19 -6.61 -49.22
C SER A 105 1.60 -6.11 -49.53
N PHE A 106 2.36 -5.77 -48.49
CA PHE A 106 3.78 -5.45 -48.58
C PHE A 106 4.63 -6.74 -48.57
N ALA A 107 5.94 -6.59 -48.75
CA ALA A 107 6.88 -7.69 -49.01
C ALA A 107 6.92 -8.78 -47.91
N ASP A 108 6.58 -8.41 -46.68
CA ASP A 108 6.53 -9.27 -45.50
C ASP A 108 5.11 -9.74 -45.14
N GLY A 109 4.14 -9.54 -46.03
CA GLY A 109 2.76 -9.99 -45.86
C GLY A 109 1.85 -9.02 -45.09
N TRP A 110 2.39 -7.90 -44.59
CA TRP A 110 1.60 -6.90 -43.87
C TRP A 110 0.76 -6.03 -44.81
N THR A 111 -0.36 -5.55 -44.31
CA THR A 111 -1.23 -4.57 -44.99
C THR A 111 -1.39 -3.32 -44.13
N ALA A 112 -1.72 -2.18 -44.75
CA ALA A 112 -1.95 -0.92 -44.03
C ALA A 112 -3.02 -1.04 -42.92
N PRO A 113 -4.19 -1.69 -43.14
CA PRO A 113 -5.17 -1.91 -42.08
C PRO A 113 -4.60 -2.67 -40.89
N GLN A 114 -3.86 -3.76 -41.13
CA GLN A 114 -3.27 -4.55 -40.05
C GLN A 114 -2.26 -3.74 -39.23
N VAL A 115 -1.43 -2.92 -39.88
CA VAL A 115 -0.49 -2.04 -39.17
C VAL A 115 -1.23 -1.01 -38.31
N LEU A 116 -2.24 -0.35 -38.86
CA LEU A 116 -3.06 0.63 -38.12
C LEU A 116 -3.77 -0.01 -36.93
N ASP A 117 -4.42 -1.16 -37.14
CA ASP A 117 -5.11 -1.90 -36.09
C ASP A 117 -4.15 -2.32 -34.97
N GLN A 118 -2.93 -2.77 -35.32
CA GLN A 118 -1.93 -3.15 -34.33
C GLN A 118 -1.38 -1.96 -33.54
N ILE A 119 -1.13 -0.82 -34.17
CA ILE A 119 -0.70 0.40 -33.46
C ILE A 119 -1.79 0.83 -32.46
N LEU A 120 -3.05 0.86 -32.90
CA LEU A 120 -4.18 1.24 -32.05
C LEU A 120 -4.37 0.28 -30.87
N ALA A 121 -4.31 -1.03 -31.12
CA ALA A 121 -4.44 -2.05 -30.08
C ALA A 121 -3.27 -2.01 -29.08
N HIS A 122 -2.04 -1.79 -29.57
CA HIS A 122 -0.84 -1.70 -28.74
C HIS A 122 -0.86 -0.47 -27.82
N GLU A 123 -1.17 0.72 -28.35
CA GLU A 123 -1.27 1.93 -27.53
C GLU A 123 -2.42 1.83 -26.53
N GLN A 124 -3.57 1.25 -26.92
CA GLN A 124 -4.69 1.01 -25.99
C GLN A 124 -4.29 0.12 -24.81
N LYS A 125 -3.58 -0.99 -25.11
CA LYS A 125 -3.09 -1.93 -24.10
C LYS A 125 -2.18 -1.21 -23.09
N HIS A 126 -1.30 -0.34 -23.56
CA HIS A 126 -0.37 0.38 -22.68
C HIS A 126 -0.99 1.56 -21.94
N ILE A 127 -2.04 2.19 -22.49
CA ILE A 127 -2.86 3.13 -21.70
C ILE A 127 -3.44 2.41 -20.48
N ALA A 128 -4.07 1.25 -20.67
CA ALA A 128 -4.60 0.44 -19.57
C ALA A 128 -3.50 -0.02 -18.59
N HIS A 129 -2.31 -0.37 -19.11
CA HIS A 129 -1.17 -0.72 -18.27
C HIS A 129 -0.70 0.45 -17.39
N ILE A 130 -0.62 1.67 -17.94
CA ILE A 130 -0.26 2.87 -17.16
C ILE A 130 -1.30 3.13 -16.07
N GLU A 131 -2.59 3.01 -16.39
CA GLU A 131 -3.67 3.14 -15.39
C GLU A 131 -3.54 2.11 -14.26
N ALA A 132 -3.22 0.86 -14.61
CA ALA A 132 -2.96 -0.19 -13.62
C ALA A 132 -1.76 0.13 -12.71
N ILE A 133 -0.69 0.74 -13.25
CA ILE A 133 0.47 1.19 -12.44
C ILE A 133 0.05 2.30 -11.47
N LEU A 134 -0.79 3.25 -11.90
CA LEU A 134 -1.28 4.32 -11.02
C LEU A 134 -2.14 3.76 -9.87
N SER A 135 -3.01 2.78 -10.15
CA SER A 135 -3.80 2.07 -9.14
C SER A 135 -2.90 1.29 -8.18
N GLN A 136 -1.92 0.54 -8.69
CA GLN A 136 -0.95 -0.16 -7.85
C GLN A 136 -0.20 0.78 -6.91
N TRP A 137 0.18 1.99 -7.37
CA TRP A 137 0.82 2.97 -6.49
C TRP A 137 -0.02 3.28 -5.24
N ARG A 138 -1.34 3.44 -5.39
CA ARG A 138 -2.25 3.65 -4.26
C ARG A 138 -2.27 2.44 -3.34
N LEU A 139 -2.36 1.24 -3.88
CA LEU A 139 -2.36 0.01 -3.07
C LEU A 139 -1.07 -0.11 -2.26
N HIS A 140 0.09 0.18 -2.86
CA HIS A 140 1.37 0.23 -2.16
C HIS A 140 1.40 1.32 -1.08
N LEU A 141 0.83 2.51 -1.36
CA LEU A 141 0.72 3.57 -0.37
C LEU A 141 -0.12 3.11 0.83
N THR A 142 -1.31 2.54 0.60
CA THR A 142 -2.19 2.03 1.66
C THR A 142 -1.51 0.93 2.48
N ALA A 143 -0.83 0.00 1.81
CA ALA A 143 -0.08 -1.04 2.48
C ALA A 143 1.07 -0.47 3.33
N ARG A 144 1.78 0.53 2.82
CA ARG A 144 2.89 1.16 3.55
C ARG A 144 2.40 1.94 4.77
N LEU A 145 1.28 2.66 4.63
CA LEU A 145 0.62 3.36 5.72
C LEU A 145 0.21 2.41 6.86
N ALA A 146 -0.30 1.22 6.51
CA ALA A 146 -0.71 0.23 7.48
C ALA A 146 0.50 -0.39 8.19
N ALA A 147 1.54 -0.77 7.43
CA ALA A 147 2.75 -1.38 7.98
C ALA A 147 3.50 -0.42 8.94
N GLU A 148 3.70 0.84 8.56
CA GLU A 148 4.40 1.80 9.44
C GLU A 148 3.58 2.17 10.68
N ARG A 149 2.25 2.17 10.59
CA ARG A 149 1.40 2.35 11.76
C ARG A 149 1.47 1.15 12.70
N SER A 150 1.54 -0.06 12.15
CA SER A 150 1.76 -1.30 12.89
C SER A 150 3.12 -1.29 13.61
N GLU A 151 4.19 -0.83 12.95
CA GLU A 151 5.51 -0.60 13.59
C GLU A 151 5.44 0.38 14.76
N LEU A 152 4.75 1.51 14.58
CA LEU A 152 4.59 2.51 15.63
C LEU A 152 3.92 1.92 16.87
N PHE A 153 2.87 1.10 16.71
CA PHE A 153 2.23 0.40 17.82
C PHE A 153 3.11 -0.71 18.42
N ALA A 154 3.86 -1.44 17.59
CA ALA A 154 4.79 -2.45 18.07
C ALA A 154 5.90 -1.85 18.96
N ALA A 155 6.36 -0.63 18.66
CA ALA A 155 7.32 0.10 19.48
C ALA A 155 6.77 0.45 20.89
N LEU A 156 5.44 0.47 21.07
CA LEU A 156 4.82 0.74 22.37
C LEU A 156 4.78 -0.48 23.30
N LEU A 157 5.03 -1.68 22.78
CA LEU A 157 4.87 -2.91 23.54
C LEU A 157 5.87 -3.03 24.69
N GLY A 158 5.38 -3.52 25.83
CA GLY A 158 6.18 -3.69 27.04
C GLY A 158 6.45 -2.39 27.81
N LEU A 159 5.78 -1.28 27.46
CA LEU A 159 5.81 -0.03 28.22
C LEU A 159 4.58 0.09 29.11
N SER A 160 4.77 0.55 30.34
CA SER A 160 3.68 0.86 31.25
C SER A 160 2.97 2.16 30.84
N GLU A 161 1.75 2.37 31.35
CA GLU A 161 1.04 3.63 31.15
C GLU A 161 1.83 4.85 31.68
N ALA A 162 2.53 4.70 32.81
CA ALA A 162 3.39 5.74 33.35
C ALA A 162 4.50 6.12 32.35
N GLN A 163 5.17 5.15 31.73
CA GLN A 163 6.18 5.43 30.71
C GLN A 163 5.57 6.13 29.49
N LEU A 164 4.42 5.66 29.01
CA LEU A 164 3.74 6.24 27.84
C LEU A 164 3.29 7.70 28.06
N THR A 165 3.01 8.06 29.31
CA THR A 165 2.47 9.38 29.69
C THR A 165 3.48 10.36 30.26
N THR A 166 4.63 9.88 30.76
CA THR A 166 5.61 10.73 31.46
C THR A 166 7.02 10.65 30.89
N ALA A 167 7.40 9.58 30.19
CA ALA A 167 8.74 9.48 29.65
C ALA A 167 8.92 10.42 28.45
N GLU A 168 9.92 11.29 28.54
CA GLU A 168 10.31 12.16 27.44
C GLU A 168 11.20 11.39 26.46
N VAL A 169 10.70 11.16 25.26
CA VAL A 169 11.43 10.50 24.16
C VAL A 169 12.19 11.51 23.31
N GLN A 170 11.76 12.76 23.36
CA GLN A 170 12.46 13.94 22.85
C GLN A 170 12.25 15.07 23.87
N PRO A 171 13.11 16.12 23.88
CA PRO A 171 12.98 17.22 24.84
C PRO A 171 11.56 17.81 24.89
N GLY A 172 10.86 17.66 26.01
CA GLY A 172 9.51 18.17 26.22
C GLY A 172 8.36 17.33 25.60
N TRP A 173 8.66 16.25 24.89
CA TRP A 173 7.68 15.39 24.22
C TRP A 173 7.61 14.01 24.86
N THR A 174 6.43 13.69 25.40
CA THR A 174 6.13 12.32 25.85
C THR A 174 5.68 11.44 24.68
N ILE A 175 5.67 10.12 24.86
CA ILE A 175 5.15 9.19 23.83
C ILE A 175 3.70 9.53 23.47
N LYS A 176 2.86 9.74 24.48
CA LYS A 176 1.47 10.20 24.30
C LYS A 176 1.38 11.46 23.43
N ASP A 177 2.24 12.43 23.68
CA ASP A 177 2.25 13.70 22.95
C ASP A 177 2.62 13.48 21.47
N LEU A 178 3.59 12.59 21.19
CA LEU A 178 3.91 12.18 19.82
C LEU A 178 2.71 11.52 19.12
N LEU A 179 1.96 10.64 19.80
CA LEU A 179 0.78 10.00 19.19
C LEU A 179 -0.30 11.02 18.82
N ALA A 180 -0.57 12.00 19.70
CA ALA A 180 -1.51 13.08 19.43
C ALA A 180 -1.02 13.98 18.27
N HIS A 181 0.28 14.27 18.21
CA HIS A 181 0.90 15.01 17.11
C HIS A 181 0.79 14.30 15.77
N VAL A 182 1.07 12.99 15.72
CA VAL A 182 0.88 12.18 14.50
C VAL A 182 -0.57 12.21 14.05
N ALA A 183 -1.52 12.06 14.98
CA ALA A 183 -2.95 12.12 14.70
C ALA A 183 -3.36 13.48 14.10
N PHE A 184 -2.89 14.58 14.68
CA PHE A 184 -3.16 15.92 14.18
C PHE A 184 -2.75 16.05 12.71
N TRP A 185 -1.53 15.63 12.37
CA TRP A 185 -1.02 15.78 11.01
C TRP A 185 -1.74 14.89 9.99
N ASP A 186 -2.23 13.72 10.39
CA ASP A 186 -3.14 12.91 9.57
C ASP A 186 -4.43 13.68 9.25
N GLY A 187 -5.08 14.27 10.27
CA GLY A 187 -6.30 15.07 10.10
C GLY A 187 -6.06 16.35 9.28
N PHE A 188 -4.95 17.03 9.53
CA PHE A 188 -4.56 18.25 8.84
C PHE A 188 -4.40 18.04 7.34
N HIS A 189 -3.70 16.99 6.92
CA HIS A 189 -3.56 16.68 5.50
C HIS A 189 -4.81 16.07 4.88
N THR A 190 -5.64 15.36 5.65
CA THR A 190 -6.99 14.97 5.22
C THR A 190 -7.80 16.21 4.84
N ASN A 191 -7.82 17.23 5.70
CA ASN A 191 -8.50 18.49 5.42
C ASN A 191 -7.92 19.23 4.20
N ARG A 192 -6.58 19.33 4.09
CA ARG A 192 -5.94 19.94 2.91
C ARG A 192 -6.34 19.25 1.61
N MET A 193 -6.34 17.92 1.58
CA MET A 193 -6.72 17.15 0.40
C MET A 193 -8.21 17.32 0.09
N GLN A 194 -9.08 17.35 1.10
CA GLN A 194 -10.51 17.60 0.92
C GLN A 194 -10.77 19.01 0.34
N LEU A 195 -10.09 20.05 0.84
CA LEU A 195 -10.21 21.41 0.30
C LEU A 195 -9.83 21.50 -1.19
N VAL A 196 -8.83 20.75 -1.63
CA VAL A 196 -8.49 20.69 -3.07
C VAL A 196 -9.63 20.04 -3.86
N LEU A 197 -10.21 18.94 -3.36
CA LEU A 197 -11.33 18.27 -4.04
C LEU A 197 -12.58 19.14 -4.13
N ASP A 198 -12.81 19.95 -3.11
CA ASP A 198 -13.95 20.85 -3.05
C ASP A 198 -13.74 22.14 -3.89
N GLY A 199 -12.59 22.28 -4.56
CA GLY A 199 -12.23 23.51 -5.29
C GLY A 199 -11.90 24.71 -4.38
N ARG A 200 -11.72 24.46 -3.07
CA ARG A 200 -11.48 25.44 -2.00
C ARG A 200 -10.00 25.55 -1.64
N ILE A 201 -9.13 25.40 -2.64
CA ILE A 201 -7.67 25.44 -2.45
C ILE A 201 -7.16 26.74 -1.83
N HIS A 202 -7.88 27.85 -2.02
CA HIS A 202 -7.57 29.16 -1.45
C HIS A 202 -7.75 29.23 0.08
N GLU A 203 -8.44 28.25 0.67
CA GLU A 203 -8.65 28.13 2.12
C GLU A 203 -7.60 27.24 2.81
N ILE A 204 -6.67 26.67 2.04
CA ILE A 204 -5.60 25.87 2.62
C ILE A 204 -4.71 26.77 3.48
N MET A 205 -4.58 26.39 4.75
CA MET A 205 -3.66 27.04 5.69
C MET A 205 -2.20 26.80 5.26
N GLU A 206 -1.44 27.89 5.10
CA GLU A 206 0.01 27.85 4.94
C GLU A 206 0.67 27.53 6.29
N ILE A 207 1.64 26.63 6.25
CA ILE A 207 2.63 26.46 7.31
C ILE A 207 3.91 26.83 6.60
N GLY A 208 4.58 27.88 7.05
CA GLY A 208 5.68 28.51 6.34
C GLY A 208 6.94 27.64 6.34
N ASP A 209 8.04 28.18 6.85
CA ASP A 209 9.30 27.44 6.89
C ASP A 209 9.41 26.49 8.10
N ASP A 210 10.60 25.92 8.31
CA ASP A 210 10.85 24.99 9.42
C ASP A 210 10.62 25.65 10.78
N ALA A 211 10.93 26.96 10.93
CA ALA A 211 10.70 27.68 12.18
C ALA A 211 9.19 27.87 12.45
N ASP A 212 8.43 28.21 11.40
CA ASP A 212 6.97 28.29 11.50
C ASP A 212 6.34 26.93 11.85
N MET A 213 6.90 25.83 11.33
CA MET A 213 6.46 24.47 11.65
C MET A 213 6.75 24.10 13.11
N ASP A 214 7.93 24.46 13.62
CA ASP A 214 8.30 24.25 15.02
C ASP A 214 7.41 25.04 15.98
N ASP A 215 7.15 26.32 15.69
CA ASP A 215 6.23 27.16 16.46
C ASP A 215 4.79 26.62 16.42
N PHE A 216 4.37 26.10 15.27
CA PHE A 216 3.06 25.44 15.12
C PHE A 216 2.99 24.17 15.97
N ASN A 217 4.03 23.32 15.92
CA ASN A 217 4.13 22.09 16.70
C ASN A 217 4.18 22.38 18.21
N ALA A 218 4.88 23.43 18.65
CA ALA A 218 4.95 23.83 20.05
C ALA A 218 3.58 24.26 20.59
N ARG A 219 2.78 24.99 19.78
CA ARG A 219 1.39 25.33 20.14
C ARG A 219 0.51 24.09 20.24
N LEU A 220 0.58 23.20 19.26
CA LEU A 220 -0.18 21.94 19.29
C LEU A 220 0.18 21.08 20.50
N LEU A 221 1.47 21.01 20.85
CA LEU A 221 1.94 20.32 22.06
C LEU A 221 1.32 20.94 23.31
N ALA A 222 1.34 22.26 23.44
CA ALA A 222 0.75 22.96 24.58
C ALA A 222 -0.76 22.71 24.70
N GLU A 223 -1.49 22.75 23.58
CA GLU A 223 -2.92 22.48 23.52
C GLU A 223 -3.27 21.03 23.89
N ASN A 224 -2.45 20.06 23.45
CA ASN A 224 -2.70 18.64 23.65
C ASN A 224 -2.00 18.04 24.88
N LYS A 225 -1.25 18.84 25.67
CA LYS A 225 -0.45 18.32 26.78
C LYS A 225 -1.29 17.53 27.80
N LYS A 226 -2.52 18.00 28.03
CA LYS A 226 -3.49 17.39 28.96
C LYS A 226 -4.34 16.27 28.34
N THR A 227 -4.25 16.03 27.03
CA THR A 227 -4.99 14.94 26.36
C THR A 227 -4.56 13.61 26.98
N PRO A 228 -5.48 12.76 27.50
CA PRO A 228 -5.16 11.45 28.05
C PRO A 228 -4.62 10.47 27.00
N LEU A 229 -3.87 9.44 27.44
CA LEU A 229 -3.26 8.46 26.53
C LEU A 229 -4.29 7.77 25.64
N GLU A 230 -5.39 7.29 26.22
CA GLU A 230 -6.45 6.63 25.47
C GLU A 230 -7.07 7.55 24.42
N GLN A 231 -7.23 8.84 24.74
CA GLN A 231 -7.72 9.83 23.78
C GLN A 231 -6.71 10.07 22.65
N ALA A 232 -5.41 10.15 22.93
CA ALA A 232 -4.36 10.28 21.91
C ALA A 232 -4.35 9.08 20.95
N ILE A 233 -4.50 7.86 21.47
CA ILE A 233 -4.64 6.63 20.67
C ILE A 233 -5.92 6.67 19.82
N ALA A 234 -7.05 7.08 20.40
CA ALA A 234 -8.32 7.19 19.67
C ALA A 234 -8.26 8.23 18.55
N MET A 235 -7.62 9.38 18.79
CA MET A 235 -7.35 10.39 17.75
C MET A 235 -6.50 9.78 16.62
N LEU A 236 -5.41 9.09 16.97
CA LEU A 236 -4.51 8.46 16.01
C LEU A 236 -5.23 7.46 15.09
N GLN A 237 -6.16 6.68 15.65
CA GLN A 237 -7.00 5.75 14.89
C GLN A 237 -8.05 6.46 14.02
N LYS A 238 -8.77 7.44 14.60
CA LYS A 238 -9.81 8.20 13.91
C LYS A 238 -9.25 8.94 12.71
N GLU A 239 -8.17 9.69 12.89
CA GLU A 239 -7.61 10.54 11.84
C GLU A 239 -7.00 9.72 10.70
N ARG A 240 -6.32 8.60 10.99
CA ARG A 240 -5.88 7.66 9.94
C ARG A 240 -7.06 7.00 9.22
N GLY A 241 -8.13 6.65 9.93
CA GLY A 241 -9.36 6.14 9.33
C GLY A 241 -9.99 7.13 8.35
N GLY A 242 -10.12 8.40 8.75
CA GLY A 242 -10.60 9.48 7.88
C GLY A 242 -9.70 9.70 6.65
N PHE A 243 -8.38 9.67 6.86
CA PHE A 243 -7.40 9.77 5.78
C PHE A 243 -7.53 8.63 4.76
N LEU A 244 -7.64 7.38 5.22
CA LEU A 244 -7.81 6.22 4.34
C LEU A 244 -9.16 6.26 3.59
N GLN A 245 -10.24 6.72 4.22
CA GLN A 245 -11.52 6.93 3.55
C GLN A 245 -11.45 8.00 2.46
N LEU A 246 -10.70 9.08 2.68
CA LEU A 246 -10.43 10.08 1.65
C LEU A 246 -9.64 9.47 0.48
N LEU A 247 -8.55 8.75 0.77
CA LEU A 247 -7.77 8.05 -0.27
C LEU A 247 -8.61 7.09 -1.10
N LYS A 248 -9.55 6.36 -0.48
CA LYS A 248 -10.45 5.45 -1.19
C LYS A 248 -11.35 6.16 -2.19
N ARG A 249 -11.79 7.39 -1.90
CA ARG A 249 -12.71 8.18 -2.74
C ARG A 249 -12.01 8.94 -3.86
N LEU A 250 -10.71 9.19 -3.73
CA LEU A 250 -9.91 9.84 -4.76
C LEU A 250 -9.80 8.97 -6.01
N ASP A 251 -9.68 9.55 -7.19
CA ASP A 251 -9.17 8.84 -8.37
C ASP A 251 -7.64 8.98 -8.45
N ASP A 252 -6.98 8.02 -9.11
CA ASP A 252 -5.51 7.98 -9.14
C ASP A 252 -4.91 9.15 -9.91
N ARG A 253 -5.60 9.68 -10.92
CA ARG A 253 -5.09 10.81 -11.70
C ARG A 253 -5.07 12.08 -10.84
N THR A 254 -6.12 12.33 -10.07
CA THR A 254 -6.19 13.46 -9.13
C THR A 254 -5.12 13.36 -8.06
N LEU A 255 -4.90 12.18 -7.47
CA LEU A 255 -3.85 11.93 -6.47
C LEU A 255 -2.45 12.28 -7.00
N GLN A 256 -2.22 12.06 -8.31
CA GLN A 256 -0.94 12.29 -8.98
C GLN A 256 -0.79 13.69 -9.57
N SER A 257 -1.88 14.44 -9.73
CA SER A 257 -1.88 15.73 -10.39
C SER A 257 -1.12 16.80 -9.61
N GLN A 258 -0.53 17.75 -10.33
CA GLN A 258 0.15 18.89 -9.73
C GLN A 258 -0.87 19.90 -9.21
N ILE A 259 -0.63 20.36 -8.00
CA ILE A 259 -1.43 21.38 -7.31
C ILE A 259 -0.57 22.64 -7.20
N ARG A 260 -1.16 23.81 -7.48
CA ARG A 260 -0.54 25.11 -7.21
C ARG A 260 -1.23 25.75 -6.02
N LEU A 261 -0.51 25.90 -4.92
CA LEU A 261 -1.01 26.48 -3.68
C LEU A 261 -1.12 28.02 -3.80
N PRO A 262 -1.91 28.68 -2.94
CA PRO A 262 -2.16 30.13 -3.01
C PRO A 262 -0.89 30.99 -2.96
N TRP A 263 0.11 30.56 -2.19
CA TRP A 263 1.42 31.21 -2.06
C TRP A 263 2.42 30.84 -3.18
N GLY A 264 1.95 30.22 -4.27
CA GLY A 264 2.73 29.98 -5.48
C GLY A 264 3.51 28.66 -5.51
N TRP A 265 3.59 27.93 -4.40
CA TRP A 265 4.26 26.63 -4.34
C TRP A 265 3.49 25.55 -5.12
N ARG A 266 4.20 24.76 -5.92
CA ARG A 266 3.70 23.57 -6.61
C ARG A 266 3.97 22.29 -5.81
N THR A 267 2.95 21.48 -5.59
CA THR A 267 3.03 20.18 -4.89
C THR A 267 2.10 19.14 -5.53
N HIS A 268 1.91 17.99 -4.91
CA HIS A 268 0.97 16.94 -5.30
C HIS A 268 0.34 16.31 -4.06
N MET A 269 -0.91 15.84 -4.14
CA MET A 269 -1.54 15.14 -3.01
C MET A 269 -0.74 13.92 -2.56
N ARG A 270 -0.13 13.18 -3.50
CA ARG A 270 0.74 12.04 -3.17
C ARG A 270 1.91 12.41 -2.25
N VAL A 271 2.40 13.66 -2.27
CA VAL A 271 3.50 14.09 -1.39
C VAL A 271 3.01 14.15 0.05
N TRP A 272 1.85 14.77 0.27
CA TRP A 272 1.19 14.80 1.58
C TRP A 272 0.86 13.40 2.08
N ALA A 273 0.38 12.53 1.19
CA ALA A 273 0.02 11.16 1.53
C ALA A 273 1.23 10.29 1.89
N ARG A 274 2.32 10.39 1.12
CA ARG A 274 3.57 9.66 1.38
C ARG A 274 4.17 10.04 2.73
N TRP A 275 4.12 11.33 3.08
CA TRP A 275 4.67 11.82 4.33
C TRP A 275 4.03 11.17 5.56
N ARG A 276 2.75 10.74 5.49
CA ARG A 276 2.05 10.14 6.64
C ARG A 276 2.71 8.84 7.14
N TYR A 277 3.16 7.97 6.25
CA TYR A 277 3.87 6.75 6.67
C TYR A 277 5.33 7.05 7.06
N GLN A 278 5.95 8.09 6.49
CA GLN A 278 7.30 8.52 6.87
C GLN A 278 7.31 9.08 8.29
N HIS A 279 6.25 9.79 8.65
CA HIS A 279 6.01 10.34 9.99
C HIS A 279 5.79 9.24 11.03
N ASP A 280 4.97 8.23 10.72
CA ASP A 280 4.83 7.04 11.58
C ASP A 280 6.21 6.37 11.80
N ALA A 281 7.00 6.20 10.73
CA ALA A 281 8.32 5.57 10.79
C ALA A 281 9.34 6.37 11.62
N GLU A 282 9.35 7.70 11.46
CA GLU A 282 10.25 8.60 12.18
C GLU A 282 10.00 8.52 13.70
N HIS A 283 8.75 8.63 14.12
CA HIS A 283 8.41 8.57 15.55
C HIS A 283 8.55 7.16 16.12
N ALA A 284 8.26 6.12 15.33
CA ALA A 284 8.57 4.75 15.74
C ALA A 284 10.08 4.58 16.01
N GLN A 285 10.93 5.15 15.16
CA GLN A 285 12.38 5.12 15.35
C GLN A 285 12.83 5.91 16.59
N GLN A 286 12.28 7.10 16.83
CA GLN A 286 12.60 7.89 18.03
C GLN A 286 12.23 7.15 19.31
N ILE A 287 11.04 6.54 19.35
CA ILE A 287 10.61 5.70 20.47
C ILE A 287 11.55 4.49 20.63
N GLN A 288 11.93 3.84 19.53
CA GLN A 288 12.85 2.70 19.57
C GLN A 288 14.24 3.08 20.11
N VAL A 289 14.81 4.20 19.67
CA VAL A 289 16.10 4.71 20.17
C VAL A 289 16.02 4.99 21.67
N TRP A 290 14.96 5.64 22.14
CA TRP A 290 14.75 5.86 23.57
C TRP A 290 14.63 4.54 24.35
N ARG A 291 13.91 3.54 23.81
CA ARG A 291 13.74 2.21 24.41
C ARG A 291 15.05 1.44 24.51
N ASP A 292 15.91 1.54 23.51
CA ASP A 292 17.18 0.82 23.48
C ASP A 292 18.12 1.27 24.61
N ALA A 293 18.00 2.53 25.03
CA ALA A 293 18.70 3.08 26.19
C ALA A 293 18.13 2.63 27.55
N GLN A 294 16.95 1.98 27.59
CA GLN A 294 16.31 1.55 28.84
C GLN A 294 16.81 0.15 29.28
N PRO A 295 16.83 -0.14 30.60
CA PRO A 295 17.10 -1.49 31.10
C PRO A 295 16.04 -2.49 30.64
N ARG A 296 16.37 -3.80 30.64
CA ARG A 296 15.49 -4.86 30.11
C ARG A 296 14.15 -4.92 30.83
N GLU A 297 14.15 -4.67 32.13
CA GLU A 297 13.00 -4.71 33.02
C GLU A 297 12.00 -3.60 32.66
N ALA A 298 12.50 -2.42 32.31
CA ALA A 298 11.69 -1.28 31.87
C ALA A 298 11.02 -1.49 30.51
N LYS A 299 11.40 -2.54 29.76
CA LYS A 299 10.84 -2.90 28.45
C LYS A 299 9.86 -4.08 28.49
N ARG A 300 9.57 -4.61 29.68
CA ARG A 300 8.76 -5.83 29.89
C ARG A 300 7.58 -5.56 30.84
N GLN A 301 7.09 -4.33 30.86
CA GLN A 301 5.96 -3.93 31.67
C GLN A 301 4.64 -4.39 31.03
N ILE A 302 3.60 -4.54 31.86
CA ILE A 302 2.23 -4.70 31.38
C ILE A 302 1.76 -3.31 30.93
N GLY A 303 1.46 -3.19 29.64
CA GLY A 303 0.98 -1.94 29.06
C GLY A 303 -0.53 -1.80 29.15
N PRO A 304 -1.04 -0.58 28.90
CA PRO A 304 -2.48 -0.34 28.93
C PRO A 304 -3.19 -1.08 27.80
N LYS A 305 -4.42 -1.53 28.09
CA LYS A 305 -5.27 -2.28 27.17
C LYS A 305 -5.49 -1.58 25.82
N ALA A 306 -5.52 -0.25 25.82
CA ALA A 306 -5.65 0.57 24.61
C ALA A 306 -4.51 0.34 23.60
N VAL A 307 -3.27 0.10 24.05
CA VAL A 307 -2.13 -0.20 23.17
C VAL A 307 -2.31 -1.58 22.54
N LEU A 308 -2.72 -2.60 23.31
CA LEU A 308 -2.98 -3.95 22.78
C LEU A 308 -4.11 -3.95 21.74
N ARG A 309 -5.20 -3.21 22.00
CA ARG A 309 -6.30 -3.04 21.04
C ARG A 309 -5.84 -2.33 19.77
N GLY A 310 -4.99 -1.32 19.92
CA GLY A 310 -4.37 -0.61 18.80
C GLY A 310 -3.49 -1.52 17.95
N LEU A 311 -2.59 -2.26 18.59
CA LEU A 311 -1.72 -3.25 17.93
C LEU A 311 -2.55 -4.26 17.13
N LEU A 312 -3.57 -4.86 17.75
CA LEU A 312 -4.43 -5.84 17.08
C LEU A 312 -5.06 -5.27 15.80
N ARG A 313 -5.58 -4.04 15.87
CA ARG A 313 -6.16 -3.35 14.71
C ARG A 313 -5.12 -3.06 13.62
N THR A 314 -3.94 -2.58 14.01
CA THR A 314 -2.94 -2.11 13.04
C THR A 314 -2.20 -3.26 12.37
N CYS A 315 -1.90 -4.35 13.08
CA CYS A 315 -1.32 -5.55 12.49
C CYS A 315 -2.32 -6.22 11.54
N ARG A 316 -3.61 -6.27 11.91
CA ARG A 316 -4.68 -6.71 11.01
C ARG A 316 -4.75 -5.86 9.74
N GLN A 317 -4.74 -4.53 9.90
CA GLN A 317 -4.74 -3.62 8.75
C GLN A 317 -3.49 -3.79 7.87
N GLU A 318 -2.31 -4.01 8.46
CA GLU A 318 -1.07 -4.28 7.73
C GLU A 318 -1.23 -5.50 6.84
N PHE A 319 -1.59 -6.66 7.41
CA PHE A 319 -1.74 -7.88 6.63
C PHE A 319 -2.84 -7.75 5.56
N VAL A 320 -4.02 -7.25 5.94
CA VAL A 320 -5.17 -7.13 5.02
C VAL A 320 -4.89 -6.21 3.85
N SER A 321 -4.11 -5.15 4.07
CA SER A 321 -3.74 -4.20 3.02
C SER A 321 -2.83 -4.78 1.93
N LEU A 322 -2.26 -5.98 2.15
CA LEU A 322 -1.44 -6.68 1.17
C LEU A 322 -2.26 -7.55 0.20
N LEU A 323 -3.47 -8.00 0.58
CA LEU A 323 -4.30 -8.84 -0.28
C LEU A 323 -4.52 -8.23 -1.67
N PRO A 324 -4.86 -6.93 -1.81
CA PRO A 324 -5.09 -6.31 -3.12
C PRO A 324 -3.82 -6.18 -3.98
N LEU A 325 -2.62 -6.41 -3.42
CA LEU A 325 -1.37 -6.42 -4.17
C LEU A 325 -1.13 -7.74 -4.90
N LEU A 326 -1.85 -8.81 -4.53
CA LEU A 326 -1.95 -10.03 -5.31
C LEU A 326 -3.25 -10.02 -6.12
N LEU A 327 -3.19 -10.59 -7.32
CA LEU A 327 -4.42 -10.85 -8.07
C LEU A 327 -5.22 -11.95 -7.35
N GLU A 328 -6.54 -11.87 -7.39
CA GLU A 328 -7.43 -12.79 -6.65
C GLU A 328 -7.27 -14.25 -7.10
N ASP A 329 -7.01 -14.49 -8.38
CA ASP A 329 -6.71 -15.82 -8.93
C ASP A 329 -5.36 -16.38 -8.46
N GLU A 330 -4.44 -15.52 -8.03
CA GLU A 330 -3.17 -15.92 -7.42
C GLU A 330 -3.33 -16.38 -5.96
N TRP A 331 -4.42 -16.04 -5.27
CA TRP A 331 -4.60 -16.36 -3.85
C TRP A 331 -4.56 -17.86 -3.54
N ASN A 332 -4.88 -18.70 -4.53
CA ASN A 332 -4.90 -20.16 -4.43
C ASN A 332 -3.74 -20.86 -5.14
N SER A 333 -2.86 -20.12 -5.80
CA SER A 333 -1.88 -20.72 -6.72
C SER A 333 -0.45 -20.19 -6.52
N ARG A 334 -0.29 -18.93 -6.10
CA ARG A 334 1.02 -18.32 -5.85
C ARG A 334 1.45 -18.59 -4.41
N PRO A 335 2.60 -19.24 -4.18
CA PRO A 335 3.18 -19.33 -2.85
C PRO A 335 3.59 -17.94 -2.35
N VAL A 336 3.22 -17.63 -1.11
CA VAL A 336 3.55 -16.37 -0.42
C VAL A 336 4.35 -16.57 0.87
N CYS A 337 4.39 -17.80 1.39
CA CYS A 337 5.21 -18.17 2.54
C CYS A 337 5.69 -19.62 2.37
N GLY A 338 6.93 -19.80 1.92
CA GLY A 338 7.43 -21.14 1.55
C GLY A 338 6.57 -21.75 0.45
N VAL A 339 5.87 -22.84 0.76
CA VAL A 339 4.94 -23.53 -0.16
C VAL A 339 3.48 -23.08 -0.02
N TRP A 340 3.16 -22.26 0.98
CA TRP A 340 1.79 -21.87 1.30
C TRP A 340 1.31 -20.71 0.44
N THR A 341 0.09 -20.83 -0.08
CA THR A 341 -0.61 -19.77 -0.81
C THR A 341 -1.21 -18.74 0.13
N MET A 342 -1.78 -17.65 -0.40
CA MET A 342 -2.47 -16.66 0.44
C MET A 342 -3.64 -17.30 1.21
N LYS A 343 -4.41 -18.20 0.57
CA LYS A 343 -5.48 -18.96 1.23
C LYS A 343 -4.94 -19.77 2.42
N ASP A 344 -3.86 -20.52 2.21
CA ASP A 344 -3.26 -21.36 3.24
C ASP A 344 -2.73 -20.51 4.40
N LEU A 345 -2.07 -19.39 4.10
CA LEU A 345 -1.52 -18.48 5.09
C LEU A 345 -2.60 -17.83 5.97
N VAL A 346 -3.71 -17.39 5.38
CA VAL A 346 -4.87 -16.87 6.14
C VAL A 346 -5.47 -17.97 7.03
N GLY A 347 -5.59 -19.19 6.51
CA GLY A 347 -6.05 -20.35 7.29
C GLY A 347 -5.13 -20.65 8.49
N HIS A 348 -3.81 -20.62 8.27
CA HIS A 348 -2.80 -20.81 9.31
C HIS A 348 -2.85 -19.73 10.40
N ILE A 349 -2.89 -18.45 10.01
CA ILE A 349 -3.00 -17.33 10.95
C ILE A 349 -4.28 -17.47 11.79
N THR A 350 -5.38 -17.87 11.15
CA THR A 350 -6.67 -18.12 11.82
C THR A 350 -6.57 -19.22 12.86
N ALA A 351 -5.96 -20.36 12.52
CA ALA A 351 -5.82 -21.48 13.45
C ALA A 351 -5.04 -21.07 14.72
N TRP A 352 -3.95 -20.31 14.58
CA TRP A 352 -3.20 -19.82 15.74
C TRP A 352 -3.97 -18.75 16.53
N ALA A 353 -4.70 -17.85 15.85
CA ALA A 353 -5.55 -16.86 16.53
C ALA A 353 -6.67 -17.53 17.33
N GLU A 354 -7.21 -18.67 16.88
CA GLU A 354 -8.20 -19.47 17.61
C GLU A 354 -7.62 -20.04 18.91
N VAL A 355 -6.37 -20.53 18.91
CA VAL A 355 -5.66 -20.92 20.15
C VAL A 355 -5.57 -19.74 21.10
N GLY A 356 -5.23 -18.56 20.58
CA GLY A 356 -5.22 -17.31 21.33
C GLY A 356 -6.57 -16.98 21.99
N GLY A 357 -7.65 -17.17 21.24
CA GLY A 357 -9.03 -16.92 21.65
C GLY A 357 -9.51 -17.84 22.76
N VAL A 358 -9.06 -19.10 22.81
CA VAL A 358 -9.41 -20.05 23.88
C VAL A 358 -8.98 -19.54 25.25
N ALA A 359 -7.72 -19.10 25.38
CA ALA A 359 -7.21 -18.57 26.65
C ALA A 359 -7.97 -17.30 27.07
N LEU A 360 -8.29 -16.43 26.11
CA LEU A 360 -9.05 -15.21 26.36
C LEU A 360 -10.47 -15.52 26.84
N ALA A 361 -11.13 -16.52 26.25
CA ALA A 361 -12.46 -16.96 26.66
C ALA A 361 -12.46 -17.53 28.10
N GLN A 362 -11.47 -18.34 28.46
CA GLN A 362 -11.28 -18.83 29.83
C GLN A 362 -11.08 -17.68 30.83
N ALA A 363 -10.22 -16.71 30.50
CA ALA A 363 -9.99 -15.53 31.33
C ALA A 363 -11.27 -14.69 31.52
N LEU A 364 -12.10 -14.55 30.49
CA LEU A 364 -13.40 -13.86 30.57
C LEU A 364 -14.41 -14.62 31.44
N ALA A 365 -14.28 -15.94 31.55
CA ALA A 365 -15.07 -16.76 32.47
C ALA A 365 -14.55 -16.71 33.92
N GLY A 366 -13.48 -15.96 34.18
CA GLY A 366 -12.82 -15.88 35.49
C GLY A 366 -11.91 -17.08 35.79
N GLU A 367 -11.57 -17.87 34.78
CA GLU A 367 -10.70 -19.04 34.91
C GLU A 367 -9.24 -18.68 34.59
N THR A 368 -8.28 -19.33 35.26
CA THR A 368 -6.88 -19.29 34.82
C THR A 368 -6.76 -20.09 33.52
N PRO A 369 -6.24 -19.51 32.44
CA PRO A 369 -6.18 -20.23 31.17
C PRO A 369 -5.39 -21.54 31.26
N HIS A 370 -5.92 -22.57 30.63
CA HIS A 370 -5.30 -23.90 30.55
C HIS A 370 -5.61 -24.50 29.17
N LEU A 371 -4.56 -24.68 28.36
CA LEU A 371 -4.65 -25.20 27.00
C LEU A 371 -3.91 -26.54 26.88
N PRO A 372 -4.39 -27.48 26.05
CA PRO A 372 -3.67 -28.72 25.77
C PRO A 372 -2.27 -28.44 25.20
N PRO A 373 -1.23 -29.20 25.60
CA PRO A 373 0.12 -29.01 25.08
C PRO A 373 0.21 -29.18 23.56
N ILE A 374 0.94 -28.27 22.90
CA ILE A 374 1.31 -28.36 21.48
C ILE A 374 2.82 -28.52 21.42
N THR A 375 3.29 -29.76 21.24
CA THR A 375 4.72 -30.12 21.32
C THR A 375 5.41 -30.21 19.96
N ASN A 376 4.65 -30.33 18.87
CA ASN A 376 5.17 -30.36 17.50
C ASN A 376 4.41 -29.35 16.63
N PHE A 377 4.98 -28.17 16.44
CA PHE A 377 4.36 -27.10 15.67
C PHE A 377 4.22 -27.44 14.19
N GLU A 378 5.17 -28.17 13.61
CA GLU A 378 5.12 -28.54 12.20
C GLU A 378 3.95 -29.50 11.95
N GLN A 379 3.83 -30.57 12.75
CA GLN A 379 2.71 -31.49 12.63
C GLN A 379 1.37 -30.80 12.89
N TRP A 380 1.30 -29.94 13.92
CA TRP A 380 0.08 -29.19 14.23
C TRP A 380 -0.32 -28.27 13.07
N ASN A 381 0.63 -27.55 12.48
CA ASN A 381 0.38 -26.71 11.31
C ASN A 381 -0.11 -27.53 10.11
N LEU A 382 0.47 -28.70 9.85
CA LEU A 382 0.03 -29.60 8.79
C LEU A 382 -1.41 -30.10 9.03
N ASP A 383 -1.72 -30.48 10.27
CA ASP A 383 -3.06 -30.95 10.65
C ASP A 383 -4.12 -29.84 10.49
N GLU A 384 -3.80 -28.62 10.92
CA GLU A 384 -4.69 -27.45 10.78
C GLU A 384 -4.85 -27.00 9.33
N ALA A 385 -3.79 -27.08 8.51
CA ALA A 385 -3.86 -26.82 7.08
C ALA A 385 -4.74 -27.86 6.37
N ALA A 386 -4.58 -29.15 6.70
CA ALA A 386 -5.37 -30.23 6.11
C ALA A 386 -6.88 -30.06 6.37
N LYS A 387 -7.27 -29.58 7.56
CA LYS A 387 -8.69 -29.27 7.89
C LYS A 387 -9.32 -28.20 7.00
N ARG A 388 -8.50 -27.32 6.40
CA ARG A 388 -8.95 -26.15 5.63
C ARG A 388 -8.62 -26.26 4.13
N ALA A 389 -7.93 -27.32 3.70
CA ALA A 389 -7.43 -27.48 2.33
C ALA A 389 -8.55 -27.34 1.27
N ASP A 390 -9.67 -28.02 1.52
CA ASP A 390 -10.82 -28.07 0.60
C ASP A 390 -11.85 -26.96 0.84
N LEU A 391 -11.63 -26.07 1.83
CA LEU A 391 -12.53 -24.95 2.09
C LEU A 391 -12.36 -23.85 1.03
N PRO A 392 -13.47 -23.23 0.59
CA PRO A 392 -13.40 -22.06 -0.28
C PRO A 392 -12.82 -20.85 0.48
N TRP A 393 -12.27 -19.90 -0.28
CA TRP A 393 -11.72 -18.66 0.27
C TRP A 393 -12.70 -17.94 1.22
N ASP A 394 -13.98 -17.83 0.84
CA ASP A 394 -14.98 -17.11 1.63
C ASP A 394 -15.18 -17.68 3.04
N ASP A 395 -15.10 -19.01 3.18
CA ASP A 395 -15.23 -19.67 4.50
C ASP A 395 -13.99 -19.44 5.35
N ILE A 396 -12.80 -19.51 4.76
CA ILE A 396 -11.52 -19.22 5.43
C ILE A 396 -11.47 -17.75 5.86
N TRP A 397 -11.86 -16.83 4.97
CA TRP A 397 -11.91 -15.40 5.25
C TRP A 397 -12.91 -15.07 6.36
N LYS A 398 -14.09 -15.72 6.34
CA LYS A 398 -15.10 -15.57 7.41
C LYS A 398 -14.56 -16.02 8.76
N ALA A 399 -13.85 -17.16 8.83
CA ALA A 399 -13.22 -17.63 10.06
C ALA A 399 -12.10 -16.69 10.53
N TYR A 400 -11.29 -16.17 9.61
CA TYR A 400 -10.25 -15.19 9.88
C TYR A 400 -10.80 -13.86 10.43
N GLU A 401 -11.93 -13.38 9.93
CA GLU A 401 -12.60 -12.20 10.47
C GLU A 401 -13.22 -12.51 11.84
N ALA A 402 -13.86 -13.67 12.01
CA ALA A 402 -14.46 -14.08 13.27
C ALA A 402 -13.43 -14.20 14.41
N SER A 403 -12.26 -14.80 14.13
CA SER A 403 -11.17 -14.92 15.12
C SER A 403 -10.64 -13.55 15.56
N TYR A 404 -10.50 -12.60 14.63
CA TYR A 404 -10.11 -11.22 14.95
C TYR A 404 -11.17 -10.49 15.78
N GLN A 405 -12.44 -10.60 15.40
CA GLN A 405 -13.53 -9.99 16.17
C GLN A 405 -13.59 -10.57 17.58
N ALA A 406 -13.41 -11.88 17.75
CA ALA A 406 -13.36 -12.53 19.06
C ALA A 406 -12.22 -12.01 19.93
N LEU A 407 -10.99 -11.90 19.38
CA LEU A 407 -9.85 -11.31 20.10
C LEU A 407 -10.09 -9.84 20.46
N LEU A 408 -10.62 -9.05 19.52
CA LEU A 408 -10.84 -7.62 19.70
C LEU A 408 -11.96 -7.33 20.72
N SER A 409 -13.09 -8.02 20.62
CA SER A 409 -14.21 -7.88 21.56
C SER A 409 -13.87 -8.46 22.92
N GLY A 410 -13.22 -9.62 22.95
CA GLY A 410 -12.78 -10.23 24.20
C GLY A 410 -11.80 -9.35 24.96
N LEU A 411 -10.81 -8.76 24.26
CA LEU A 411 -9.90 -7.79 24.87
C LEU A 411 -10.63 -6.53 25.35
N ALA A 412 -11.67 -6.07 24.66
CA ALA A 412 -12.46 -4.94 25.13
C ALA A 412 -13.23 -5.24 26.42
N ALA A 413 -13.75 -6.47 26.56
CA ALA A 413 -14.53 -6.93 27.71
C ALA A 413 -13.66 -7.35 28.91
N LEU A 414 -12.39 -7.69 28.67
CA LEU A 414 -11.48 -8.17 29.70
C LEU A 414 -11.18 -7.07 30.75
N PRO A 415 -11.29 -7.36 32.06
CA PRO A 415 -10.82 -6.45 33.11
C PRO A 415 -9.31 -6.21 33.03
N ASP A 416 -8.86 -5.02 33.41
CA ASP A 416 -7.45 -4.64 33.26
C ASP A 416 -6.53 -5.47 34.17
N GLU A 417 -7.00 -5.85 35.35
CA GLU A 417 -6.31 -6.73 36.29
C GLU A 417 -6.07 -8.14 35.72
N ALA A 418 -6.92 -8.60 34.81
CA ALA A 418 -6.76 -9.92 34.20
C ALA A 418 -5.55 -9.99 33.26
N LEU A 419 -5.05 -8.84 32.76
CA LEU A 419 -3.84 -8.77 31.94
C LEU A 419 -2.58 -9.28 32.67
N ALA A 420 -2.58 -9.23 34.00
CA ALA A 420 -1.49 -9.71 34.84
C ALA A 420 -1.57 -11.20 35.18
N VAL A 421 -2.69 -11.89 34.88
CA VAL A 421 -2.86 -13.31 35.17
C VAL A 421 -1.82 -14.12 34.41
N GLU A 422 -1.03 -14.90 35.15
CA GLU A 422 -0.01 -15.79 34.60
C GLU A 422 -0.56 -17.20 34.39
N PHE A 423 -0.13 -17.82 33.30
CA PHE A 423 -0.42 -19.22 33.01
C PHE A 423 0.68 -19.81 32.11
N THR A 424 0.73 -21.15 32.08
CA THR A 424 1.65 -21.90 31.24
C THR A 424 1.09 -22.00 29.83
N ALA A 425 1.82 -21.45 28.84
CA ALA A 425 1.43 -21.57 27.45
C ALA A 425 1.47 -23.05 26.98
N PRO A 426 0.71 -23.43 25.96
CA PRO A 426 0.68 -24.82 25.47
C PRO A 426 2.02 -25.32 24.94
N TRP A 427 3.00 -24.44 24.73
CA TRP A 427 4.38 -24.78 24.36
C TRP A 427 5.40 -24.70 25.51
N GLY A 428 4.96 -24.48 26.75
CA GLY A 428 5.78 -24.68 27.97
C GLY A 428 6.10 -23.45 28.81
N PRO A 429 6.62 -22.34 28.26
CA PRO A 429 6.94 -21.16 29.08
C PRO A 429 5.70 -20.49 29.69
N THR A 430 5.88 -19.83 30.84
CA THR A 430 4.84 -19.03 31.50
C THR A 430 4.73 -17.63 30.86
N TYR A 431 3.50 -17.20 30.63
CA TYR A 431 3.16 -15.87 30.12
C TYR A 431 2.09 -15.24 31.02
N ASN A 432 2.12 -13.92 31.16
CA ASN A 432 0.92 -13.20 31.55
C ASN A 432 -0.01 -12.99 30.35
N LEU A 433 -1.30 -12.77 30.62
CA LEU A 433 -2.31 -12.61 29.57
C LEU A 433 -2.02 -11.41 28.66
N SER A 434 -1.42 -10.33 29.18
CA SER A 434 -0.94 -9.21 28.34
C SER A 434 0.03 -9.68 27.27
N ARG A 435 1.04 -10.46 27.63
CA ARG A 435 2.05 -10.97 26.69
C ARG A 435 1.45 -12.00 25.74
N TRP A 436 0.58 -12.88 26.24
CA TRP A 436 -0.16 -13.83 25.42
C TRP A 436 -0.90 -13.13 24.27
N LEU A 437 -1.61 -12.05 24.58
CA LEU A 437 -2.41 -11.30 23.61
C LEU A 437 -1.56 -10.51 22.58
N THR A 438 -0.25 -10.36 22.80
CA THR A 438 0.64 -9.78 21.78
C THR A 438 1.05 -10.79 20.70
N ILE A 439 0.99 -12.10 20.99
CA ILE A 439 1.51 -13.15 20.09
C ILE A 439 0.76 -13.14 18.77
N TRP A 440 -0.58 -13.07 18.81
CA TRP A 440 -1.45 -13.19 17.64
C TRP A 440 -1.26 -12.06 16.64
N PRO A 441 -1.35 -10.77 17.02
CA PRO A 441 -1.09 -9.69 16.09
C PRO A 441 0.36 -9.64 15.61
N LEU A 442 1.35 -10.03 16.43
CA LEU A 442 2.74 -10.06 15.99
C LEU A 442 3.03 -11.21 15.02
N HIS A 443 2.39 -12.36 15.18
CA HIS A 443 2.46 -13.48 14.24
C HIS A 443 1.84 -13.12 12.89
N GLU A 444 0.72 -12.40 12.90
CA GLU A 444 0.11 -11.87 11.67
C GLU A 444 1.05 -10.87 10.96
N ARG A 445 1.73 -10.00 11.73
CA ARG A 445 2.76 -9.09 11.21
C ARG A 445 4.00 -9.82 10.70
N GLU A 446 4.44 -10.88 11.39
CA GLU A 446 5.53 -11.75 10.91
C GLU A 446 5.21 -12.27 9.51
N HIS A 447 4.01 -12.77 9.28
CA HIS A 447 3.58 -13.25 7.97
C HIS A 447 3.31 -12.14 6.94
N ALA A 448 3.06 -10.91 7.38
CA ALA A 448 3.06 -9.76 6.48
C ALA A 448 4.45 -9.51 5.87
N VAL A 449 5.54 -9.89 6.55
CA VAL A 449 6.90 -9.89 5.99
C VAL A 449 7.01 -10.88 4.84
N ASP A 450 6.53 -12.11 5.03
CA ASP A 450 6.58 -13.17 4.02
C ASP A 450 5.83 -12.77 2.74
N VAL A 451 4.62 -12.23 2.89
CA VAL A 451 3.83 -11.76 1.75
C VAL A 451 4.55 -10.64 1.00
N ARG A 452 5.14 -9.68 1.70
CA ARG A 452 5.90 -8.58 1.05
C ARG A 452 7.18 -9.07 0.37
N HIS A 453 7.81 -10.12 0.91
CA HIS A 453 8.93 -10.79 0.27
C HIS A 453 8.48 -11.46 -1.03
N ALA A 454 7.40 -12.25 -1.00
CA ALA A 454 6.86 -12.93 -2.18
C ALA A 454 6.35 -11.97 -3.27
N LEU A 455 5.99 -10.73 -2.90
CA LEU A 455 5.60 -9.65 -3.80
C LEU A 455 6.80 -8.88 -4.41
N ASP A 456 8.04 -9.26 -4.12
CA ASP A 456 9.27 -8.59 -4.57
C ASP A 456 9.31 -7.09 -4.22
N LEU A 457 8.83 -6.72 -3.02
CA LEU A 457 8.81 -5.33 -2.55
C LEU A 457 10.18 -4.85 -2.05
N SER A 458 11.27 -5.21 -2.71
CA SER A 458 12.67 -4.97 -2.28
C SER A 458 13.01 -3.49 -2.01
N ARG A 459 12.25 -2.56 -2.59
CA ARG A 459 12.41 -1.11 -2.43
C ARG A 459 11.85 -0.58 -1.11
N TRP A 460 11.11 -1.41 -0.37
CA TRP A 460 10.67 -1.08 0.98
C TRP A 460 11.83 -1.25 1.96
N PRO A 461 11.88 -0.47 3.05
CA PRO A 461 12.84 -0.70 4.13
C PRO A 461 12.90 -2.16 4.60
N LYS A 462 14.14 -2.67 4.70
CA LYS A 462 14.47 -4.05 5.08
C LYS A 462 13.78 -4.51 6.37
N ARG A 463 13.66 -3.63 7.38
CA ARG A 463 12.95 -3.94 8.63
C ARG A 463 11.51 -4.40 8.43
N LEU A 464 10.91 -4.03 7.30
CA LEU A 464 9.60 -4.54 6.93
C LEU A 464 9.78 -5.82 6.13
N THR A 465 10.64 -5.90 5.12
CA THR A 465 10.68 -7.00 4.13
C THR A 465 11.57 -8.19 4.48
N GLU A 466 12.32 -8.12 5.57
CA GLU A 466 13.24 -9.16 6.02
C GLU A 466 12.93 -9.50 7.48
N HIS A 467 12.87 -10.81 7.79
CA HIS A 467 12.81 -11.26 9.17
C HIS A 467 14.09 -10.88 9.91
N PRO A 468 14.02 -10.51 11.20
CA PRO A 468 15.21 -10.29 12.00
C PRO A 468 16.13 -11.51 11.96
N GLN A 469 17.44 -11.29 11.76
CA GLN A 469 18.41 -12.37 11.88
C GLN A 469 18.40 -12.88 13.33
N LYS A 470 18.17 -14.18 13.50
CA LYS A 470 18.09 -14.86 14.81
C LYS A 470 19.44 -14.95 15.50
#